data_AF-X1B357-F1
#
_entry.id   AF-X1B357-F1
#
_cell.length_a   1.000
_cell.length_b   1.000
_cell.length_c   1.000
_cell.angle_alpha   90.00
_cell.angle_beta   90.00
_cell.angle_gamma   90.00
#
_symmetry.space_group_name_H-M   'P 1'
#
loop_
_entity.id
_entity.type
_entity.pdbx_description
1 polymer ?
#
loop_
_entity_poly.entity_id
_entity_poly.type
_entity_poly.pdbx_seq_one_letter_code
_entity_poly.pdbx_strand_id
1 'polypeptide(L)'
;LEVFSNIPWDAWLVPLAGWAGFVLLCYIVIACVVSLLSKQGLYNERMNFPLLRVPLLMQEAIDNDELGRFFANRFLLAGLLIPVCLHLLNGLNFYNPSIPSVPTLILAGKYFPKHGLFSGFYKLKIYIYPAFIGFAFLTSKQISFSFWLFYIAGALLIGLLYFLGLNIPAAALGVTFGPTIARPEEMQMVGAYLVFFVFLAWLARFHFLDILQKGFGFKKGLNEEQEWLSTRLAFWGAVGGGLAIVLWCHYFGLPFLFSFLVVGAFFSVYPG
;
A
#
# COMPACT_ATOMS: atom_id res chain seq x y z
N LEU A 1 12.15 26.13 -26.90
CA LEU A 1 13.07 25.28 -27.70
C LEU A 1 14.52 25.44 -27.24
N GLU A 2 15.01 26.66 -26.97
CA GLU A 2 16.37 26.92 -26.44
C GLU A 2 16.71 26.19 -25.11
N VAL A 3 15.73 25.99 -24.23
CA VAL A 3 15.96 25.27 -22.96
C VAL A 3 16.28 23.79 -23.19
N PHE A 4 15.67 23.14 -24.19
CA PHE A 4 15.91 21.71 -24.48
C PHE A 4 17.26 21.46 -25.15
N SER A 5 17.76 22.41 -25.93
CA SER A 5 19.08 22.35 -26.59
C SER A 5 20.24 22.59 -25.64
N ASN A 6 20.01 23.23 -24.49
CA ASN A 6 21.03 23.50 -23.47
C ASN A 6 21.18 22.38 -22.43
N ILE A 7 20.35 21.33 -22.49
CA ILE A 7 20.45 20.17 -21.59
C ILE A 7 21.53 19.22 -22.15
N PRO A 8 22.55 18.85 -21.36
CA PRO A 8 23.60 17.94 -21.80
C PRO A 8 23.10 16.49 -21.78
N TRP A 9 22.27 16.11 -22.76
CA TRP A 9 21.61 14.79 -22.83
C TRP A 9 22.58 13.61 -22.73
N ASP A 10 23.80 13.76 -23.27
CA ASP A 10 24.84 12.74 -23.22
C ASP A 10 25.25 12.39 -21.77
N ALA A 11 25.26 13.39 -20.88
CA ALA A 11 25.55 13.19 -19.45
C ALA A 11 24.40 12.48 -18.70
N TRP A 12 23.17 12.63 -19.18
CA TRP A 12 21.97 12.04 -18.58
C TRP A 12 21.67 10.63 -19.08
N LEU A 13 22.17 10.26 -20.27
CA LEU A 13 21.86 8.98 -20.91
C LEU A 13 22.25 7.79 -20.02
N VAL A 14 23.45 7.80 -19.44
CA VAL A 14 23.95 6.71 -18.60
C VAL A 14 23.15 6.57 -17.30
N PRO A 15 22.92 7.64 -16.50
CA PRO A 15 22.04 7.57 -15.33
C PRO A 15 20.62 7.10 -15.68
N LEU A 16 20.02 7.65 -16.74
CA LEU A 16 18.65 7.30 -17.13
C LEU A 16 18.54 5.84 -17.56
N ALA A 17 19.48 5.34 -18.37
CA ALA A 17 19.51 3.94 -18.76
C ALA A 17 19.71 3.02 -17.55
N GLY A 18 20.58 3.40 -16.60
CA GLY A 18 20.77 2.68 -15.35
C GLY A 18 19.48 2.58 -14.53
N TRP A 19 18.82 3.72 -14.28
CA TRP A 19 17.56 3.76 -13.54
C TRP A 19 16.42 3.03 -14.27
N ALA A 20 16.32 3.16 -15.60
CA ALA A 20 15.34 2.44 -16.39
C ALA A 20 15.54 0.91 -16.30
N GLY A 21 16.79 0.45 -16.39
CA GLY A 21 17.14 -0.96 -16.22
C GLY A 21 16.81 -1.49 -14.82
N PHE A 22 17.11 -0.69 -13.78
CA PHE A 22 16.75 -1.03 -12.41
C PHE A 22 15.23 -1.11 -12.19
N VAL A 23 14.48 -0.14 -12.70
CA VAL A 23 13.00 -0.14 -12.62
C VAL A 23 12.42 -1.35 -13.34
N LEU A 24 12.92 -1.66 -14.54
CA LEU A 24 12.50 -2.84 -15.29
C LEU A 24 12.80 -4.14 -14.52
N LEU A 25 13.99 -4.24 -13.90
CA LEU A 25 14.37 -5.35 -13.05
C LEU A 25 13.39 -5.53 -11.88
N CYS A 26 13.02 -4.44 -11.20
CA CYS A 26 12.01 -4.47 -10.14
C CYS A 26 10.66 -4.97 -10.65
N TYR A 27 10.19 -4.51 -11.82
CA TYR A 27 8.94 -4.99 -12.42
C TYR A 27 8.99 -6.49 -12.77
N ILE A 28 10.10 -6.98 -13.30
CA ILE A 28 10.30 -8.41 -13.59
C ILE A 28 10.20 -9.22 -12.30
N VAL A 29 10.89 -8.80 -11.24
CA VAL A 29 10.85 -9.50 -9.95
C VAL A 29 9.44 -9.48 -9.35
N ILE A 30 8.74 -8.34 -9.40
CA ILE A 30 7.35 -8.23 -8.95
C ILE A 30 6.46 -9.19 -9.74
N ALA A 31 6.59 -9.25 -11.07
CA ALA A 31 5.81 -10.16 -11.91
C ALA A 31 6.08 -11.64 -11.54
N CYS A 32 7.35 -11.99 -11.30
CA CYS A 32 7.72 -13.32 -10.83
C CYS A 32 7.10 -13.65 -9.46
N VAL A 33 7.19 -12.74 -8.50
CA VAL A 33 6.62 -12.92 -7.15
C VAL A 33 5.09 -13.05 -7.21
N VAL A 34 4.41 -12.18 -7.95
CA VAL A 34 2.95 -12.24 -8.15
C VAL A 34 2.56 -13.58 -8.79
N SER A 35 3.30 -14.06 -9.79
CA SER A 35 3.05 -15.37 -10.40
C SER A 35 3.17 -16.53 -9.39
N LEU A 36 4.09 -16.45 -8.42
CA LEU A 36 4.29 -17.50 -7.41
C LEU A 36 3.26 -17.44 -6.26
N LEU A 37 2.88 -16.23 -5.84
CA LEU A 37 2.05 -16.02 -4.64
C LEU A 37 0.55 -15.91 -4.95
N SER A 38 0.16 -15.44 -6.14
CA SER A 38 -1.24 -15.20 -6.49
C SER A 38 -2.15 -16.41 -6.29
N LYS A 39 -1.63 -17.63 -6.52
CA LYS A 39 -2.41 -18.87 -6.34
C LYS A 39 -2.89 -19.07 -4.90
N GLN A 40 -2.05 -18.79 -3.92
CA GLN A 40 -2.38 -18.97 -2.51
C GLN A 40 -3.49 -17.98 -2.09
N GLY A 41 -3.32 -16.69 -2.41
CA GLY A 41 -4.30 -15.66 -2.08
C GLY A 41 -5.64 -15.84 -2.79
N LEU A 42 -5.61 -16.18 -4.08
CA LEU A 42 -6.81 -16.28 -4.91
C LEU A 42 -7.62 -17.55 -4.65
N TYR A 43 -6.96 -18.72 -4.63
CA TYR A 43 -7.66 -20.01 -4.57
C TYR A 43 -7.81 -20.55 -3.15
N ASN A 44 -6.75 -20.47 -2.34
CA ASN A 44 -6.77 -21.03 -0.98
C ASN A 44 -7.37 -20.05 0.04
N GLU A 45 -7.06 -18.76 -0.08
CA GLU A 45 -7.51 -17.73 0.87
C GLU A 45 -8.78 -17.00 0.41
N ARG A 46 -9.25 -17.24 -0.83
CA ARG A 46 -10.45 -16.61 -1.43
C ARG A 46 -10.48 -15.12 -1.15
N MET A 47 -9.36 -14.44 -1.41
CA MET A 47 -9.23 -13.02 -1.14
C MET A 47 -10.32 -12.25 -1.89
N ASN A 48 -11.12 -11.47 -1.17
CA ASN A 48 -12.11 -10.62 -1.80
C ASN A 48 -11.39 -9.45 -2.49
N PHE A 49 -11.70 -9.20 -3.75
CA PHE A 49 -11.17 -8.08 -4.52
C PHE A 49 -12.24 -7.01 -4.73
N PRO A 50 -12.57 -6.21 -3.71
CA PRO A 50 -13.62 -5.21 -3.82
C PRO A 50 -13.37 -4.21 -4.97
N LEU A 51 -12.10 -3.89 -5.28
CA LEU A 51 -11.74 -3.00 -6.38
C LEU A 51 -12.08 -3.55 -7.77
N LEU A 52 -12.06 -4.88 -7.94
CA LEU A 52 -12.43 -5.52 -9.20
C LEU A 52 -13.93 -5.49 -9.45
N ARG A 53 -14.74 -5.16 -8.43
CA ARG A 53 -16.21 -5.13 -8.58
C ARG A 53 -16.66 -4.13 -9.63
N VAL A 54 -16.06 -2.95 -9.70
CA VAL A 54 -16.45 -1.92 -10.68
C VAL A 54 -16.08 -2.34 -12.11
N PRO A 55 -14.82 -2.75 -12.42
CA PRO A 55 -14.48 -3.30 -13.73
C PRO A 55 -15.36 -4.49 -14.16
N LEU A 56 -15.70 -5.40 -13.24
CA LEU A 56 -16.57 -6.54 -13.55
C LEU A 56 -17.99 -6.10 -13.93
N LEU A 57 -18.56 -5.12 -13.22
CA LEU A 57 -19.86 -4.54 -13.57
C LEU A 57 -19.82 -3.81 -14.92
N MET A 58 -18.71 -3.17 -15.25
CA MET A 58 -18.52 -2.55 -16.57
C MET A 58 -18.41 -3.60 -17.67
N GLN A 59 -17.69 -4.71 -17.43
CA GLN A 59 -17.59 -5.81 -18.38
C GLN A 59 -18.98 -6.43 -18.64
N GLU A 60 -19.74 -6.72 -17.58
CA GLU A 60 -21.11 -7.24 -17.71
C GLU A 60 -22.01 -6.27 -18.49
N ALA A 61 -21.85 -4.96 -18.30
CA ALA A 61 -22.59 -3.96 -19.08
C ALA A 61 -22.15 -3.90 -20.55
N ILE A 62 -20.88 -4.18 -20.86
CA ILE A 62 -20.39 -4.29 -22.25
C ILE A 62 -20.98 -5.54 -22.91
N ASP A 63 -20.91 -6.68 -22.23
CA ASP A 63 -21.37 -7.97 -22.76
C ASP A 63 -22.89 -7.96 -23.05
N ASN A 64 -23.65 -7.14 -22.31
CA ASN A 64 -25.09 -6.97 -22.48
C ASN A 64 -25.50 -5.77 -23.34
N ASP A 65 -24.55 -5.04 -23.96
CA ASP A 65 -24.80 -3.80 -24.74
C ASP A 65 -25.53 -2.68 -23.93
N GLU A 66 -25.34 -2.66 -22.62
CA GLU A 66 -25.95 -1.70 -21.68
C GLU A 66 -24.96 -0.64 -21.16
N LEU A 67 -23.79 -0.50 -21.78
CA LEU A 67 -22.73 0.42 -21.31
C LEU A 67 -23.23 1.87 -21.18
N GLY A 68 -24.04 2.34 -22.14
CA GLY A 68 -24.65 3.67 -22.07
C GLY A 68 -25.56 3.85 -20.84
N ARG A 69 -26.35 2.82 -20.51
CA ARG A 69 -27.23 2.80 -19.32
C ARG A 69 -26.43 2.74 -18.03
N PHE A 70 -25.30 2.03 -18.02
CA PHE A 70 -24.38 1.99 -16.88
C PHE A 70 -23.84 3.40 -16.58
N PHE A 71 -23.30 4.11 -17.56
CA PHE A 71 -22.77 5.47 -17.36
C PHE A 71 -23.86 6.52 -17.11
N ALA A 72 -25.07 6.34 -17.65
CA ALA A 72 -26.21 7.19 -17.37
C ALA A 72 -26.89 6.91 -16.01
N ASN A 73 -26.40 5.93 -15.24
CA ASN A 73 -26.99 5.60 -13.96
C ASN A 73 -26.89 6.79 -12.99
N ARG A 74 -28.05 7.28 -12.53
CA ARG A 74 -28.13 8.45 -11.63
C ARG A 74 -27.28 8.33 -10.36
N PHE A 75 -27.12 7.13 -9.82
CA PHE A 75 -26.33 6.91 -8.61
C PHE A 75 -24.83 6.92 -8.91
N LEU A 76 -24.42 6.36 -10.06
CA LEU A 76 -23.05 6.46 -10.53
C LEU A 76 -22.68 7.91 -10.81
N LEU A 77 -23.53 8.65 -11.53
CA LEU A 77 -23.31 10.06 -11.82
C LEU A 77 -23.27 10.91 -10.54
N ALA A 78 -24.20 10.69 -9.60
CA ALA A 78 -24.16 11.39 -8.31
C ALA A 78 -22.88 11.09 -7.54
N GLY A 79 -22.48 9.81 -7.47
CA GLY A 79 -21.25 9.39 -6.80
C GLY A 79 -19.97 9.95 -7.44
N LEU A 80 -19.96 10.13 -8.77
CA LEU A 80 -18.87 10.74 -9.52
C LEU A 80 -18.83 12.27 -9.35
N LEU A 81 -20.00 12.92 -9.39
CA LEU A 81 -20.09 14.38 -9.32
C LEU A 81 -19.62 14.93 -7.97
N ILE A 82 -19.85 14.21 -6.86
CA ILE A 82 -19.42 14.65 -5.53
C ILE A 82 -17.90 14.92 -5.46
N PRO A 83 -17.00 13.94 -5.72
CA PRO A 83 -15.57 14.18 -5.70
C PRO A 83 -15.13 15.14 -6.80
N VAL A 84 -15.71 15.06 -8.01
CA VAL A 84 -15.35 15.96 -9.11
C VAL A 84 -15.61 17.41 -8.73
N CYS A 85 -16.80 17.75 -8.24
CA CYS A 85 -17.14 19.11 -7.81
C CYS A 85 -16.31 19.55 -6.60
N LEU A 86 -16.11 18.67 -5.62
CA LEU A 86 -15.31 18.97 -4.43
C LEU A 86 -13.85 19.28 -4.79
N HIS A 87 -13.21 18.45 -5.60
CA HIS A 87 -11.81 18.65 -6.02
C HIS A 87 -11.67 19.82 -6.99
N LEU A 88 -12.63 20.02 -7.89
CA LEU A 88 -12.64 21.18 -8.77
C LEU A 88 -12.73 22.48 -7.97
N LEU A 89 -13.67 22.57 -7.03
CA LEU A 89 -13.83 23.77 -6.20
C LEU A 89 -12.58 24.04 -5.35
N ASN A 90 -12.03 23.02 -4.70
CA ASN A 90 -10.84 23.16 -3.89
C ASN A 90 -9.58 23.47 -4.74
N GLY A 91 -9.48 22.90 -5.94
CA GLY A 91 -8.43 23.23 -6.90
C GLY A 91 -8.54 24.67 -7.40
N LEU A 92 -9.75 25.14 -7.68
CA LEU A 92 -10.00 26.53 -8.07
C LEU A 92 -9.69 27.51 -6.92
N ASN A 93 -10.07 27.21 -5.68
CA ASN A 93 -9.68 28.00 -4.50
C ASN A 93 -8.15 28.08 -4.34
N PHE A 94 -7.42 26.99 -4.61
CA PHE A 94 -5.96 26.96 -4.51
C PHE A 94 -5.29 27.97 -5.45
N TYR A 95 -5.79 28.11 -6.69
CA TYR A 95 -5.26 29.08 -7.66
C TYR A 95 -5.88 30.48 -7.51
N ASN A 96 -7.13 30.56 -7.07
CA ASN A 96 -7.85 31.81 -6.85
C ASN A 96 -8.55 31.80 -5.47
N PRO A 97 -7.91 32.38 -4.44
CA PRO A 97 -8.43 32.38 -3.07
C PRO A 97 -9.80 33.06 -2.86
N SER A 98 -10.31 33.81 -3.84
CA SER A 98 -11.66 34.41 -3.77
C SER A 98 -12.79 33.39 -3.86
N ILE A 99 -12.51 32.20 -4.41
CA ILE A 99 -13.47 31.09 -4.52
C ILE A 99 -13.51 30.36 -3.18
N PRO A 100 -14.67 30.09 -2.56
CA PRO A 100 -14.73 29.40 -1.27
C PRO A 100 -14.27 27.94 -1.39
N SER A 101 -13.55 27.43 -0.39
CA SER A 101 -13.16 26.02 -0.29
C SER A 101 -14.10 25.23 0.62
N VAL A 102 -14.19 23.93 0.35
CA VAL A 102 -14.85 22.97 1.23
C VAL A 102 -13.77 22.25 2.05
N PRO A 103 -13.77 22.41 3.39
CA PRO A 103 -12.74 21.81 4.23
C PRO A 103 -12.87 20.29 4.24
N THR A 104 -11.85 19.60 3.75
CA THR A 104 -11.74 18.13 3.79
C THR A 104 -10.98 17.62 5.00
N LEU A 105 -10.39 18.51 5.80
CA LEU A 105 -9.68 18.20 7.03
C LEU A 105 -10.29 19.00 8.18
N ILE A 106 -10.85 18.29 9.16
CA ILE A 106 -11.38 18.87 10.39
C ILE A 106 -10.42 18.53 11.54
N LEU A 107 -9.84 19.58 12.14
CA LEU A 107 -8.99 19.46 13.32
C LEU A 107 -9.86 19.38 14.58
N ALA A 108 -10.34 18.18 14.88
CA ALA A 108 -11.23 17.93 16.01
C ALA A 108 -10.48 17.81 17.37
N GLY A 109 -9.15 17.78 17.36
CA GLY A 109 -8.34 17.69 18.57
C GLY A 109 -8.62 18.76 19.63
N LYS A 110 -9.04 19.96 19.22
CA LYS A 110 -9.39 21.06 20.14
C LYS A 110 -10.59 20.76 21.05
N TYR A 111 -11.43 19.78 20.70
CA TYR A 111 -12.58 19.37 21.50
C TYR A 111 -12.20 18.38 22.62
N PHE A 112 -10.94 17.93 22.66
CA PHE A 112 -10.45 16.99 23.65
C PHE A 112 -9.42 17.64 24.58
N PRO A 113 -9.32 17.20 25.84
CA PRO A 113 -8.35 17.76 26.79
C PRO A 113 -6.93 17.34 26.42
N LYS A 114 -5.93 18.16 26.80
CA LYS A 114 -4.50 17.82 26.65
C LYS A 114 -4.04 16.70 27.58
N HIS A 115 -4.78 16.46 28.67
CA HIS A 115 -4.41 15.57 29.76
C HIS A 115 -5.60 14.68 30.16
N GLY A 116 -5.30 13.54 30.79
CA GLY A 116 -6.30 12.57 31.26
C GLY A 116 -6.69 11.54 30.20
N LEU A 117 -7.74 10.77 30.49
CA LEU A 117 -8.14 9.59 29.69
C LEU A 117 -8.42 9.89 28.21
N PHE A 118 -8.93 11.09 27.90
CA PHE A 118 -9.24 11.49 26.53
C PHE A 118 -8.10 12.23 25.83
N SER A 119 -6.93 12.35 26.45
CA SER A 119 -5.76 13.04 25.88
C SER A 119 -5.25 12.42 24.57
N GLY A 120 -5.47 11.12 24.37
CA GLY A 120 -5.16 10.44 23.11
C GLY A 120 -5.88 11.04 21.89
N PHE A 121 -7.02 11.71 22.09
CA PHE A 121 -7.77 12.38 21.02
C PHE A 121 -7.36 13.83 20.78
N TYR A 122 -6.42 14.39 21.54
CA TYR A 122 -6.02 15.81 21.43
C TYR A 122 -5.45 16.19 20.05
N LYS A 123 -5.02 15.20 19.26
CA LYS A 123 -4.53 15.39 17.88
C LYS A 123 -5.49 14.80 16.82
N LEU A 124 -6.76 14.56 17.17
CA LEU A 124 -7.75 13.98 16.26
C LEU A 124 -7.89 14.84 14.99
N LYS A 125 -7.69 14.19 13.84
CA LYS A 125 -7.90 14.73 12.50
C LYS A 125 -8.97 13.89 11.83
N ILE A 126 -10.03 14.53 11.36
CA ILE A 126 -11.08 13.88 10.58
C ILE A 126 -10.87 14.28 9.13
N TYR A 127 -10.58 13.29 8.29
CA TYR A 127 -10.42 13.47 6.86
C TYR A 127 -11.70 13.05 6.14
N ILE A 128 -12.19 13.91 5.25
CA ILE A 128 -13.33 13.65 4.38
C ILE A 128 -12.78 13.43 2.97
N TYR A 129 -12.42 12.18 2.68
CA TYR A 129 -11.92 11.77 1.37
C TYR A 129 -12.94 10.85 0.68
N PRO A 130 -13.67 11.33 -0.34
CA PRO A 130 -14.69 10.53 -1.03
C PRO A 130 -14.16 9.19 -1.55
N ALA A 131 -12.92 9.15 -2.04
CA ALA A 131 -12.28 7.91 -2.51
C ALA A 131 -12.19 6.84 -1.40
N PHE A 132 -11.71 7.21 -0.21
CA PHE A 132 -11.63 6.29 0.92
C PHE A 132 -13.00 5.89 1.46
N ILE A 133 -13.98 6.81 1.42
CA ILE A 133 -15.37 6.48 1.77
C ILE A 133 -15.93 5.43 0.80
N GLY A 134 -15.65 5.58 -0.50
CA GLY A 134 -16.01 4.59 -1.52
C GLY A 134 -15.35 3.22 -1.30
N PHE A 135 -14.06 3.19 -0.95
CA PHE A 135 -13.36 1.94 -0.63
C PHE A 135 -13.88 1.29 0.67
N ALA A 136 -14.12 2.09 1.70
CA ALA A 136 -14.70 1.62 2.95
C ALA A 136 -16.10 1.03 2.75
N PHE A 137 -16.90 1.58 1.83
CA PHE A 137 -18.21 1.02 1.47
C PHE A 137 -18.13 -0.40 0.90
N LEU A 138 -17.08 -0.71 0.13
CA LEU A 138 -16.87 -2.04 -0.44
C LEU A 138 -16.25 -3.03 0.56
N THR A 139 -15.81 -2.54 1.71
CA THR A 139 -15.20 -3.35 2.78
C THR A 139 -16.27 -4.02 3.62
N SER A 140 -15.97 -5.18 4.21
CA SER A 140 -16.93 -5.88 5.07
C SER A 140 -17.30 -5.04 6.30
N LYS A 141 -18.53 -5.21 6.81
CA LYS A 141 -18.99 -4.52 8.02
C LYS A 141 -18.10 -4.79 9.23
N GLN A 142 -17.59 -6.03 9.35
CA GLN A 142 -16.71 -6.44 10.43
C GLN A 142 -15.38 -5.69 10.39
N ILE A 143 -14.74 -5.61 9.22
CA ILE A 143 -13.48 -4.88 9.05
C ILE A 143 -13.69 -3.38 9.29
N SER A 144 -14.78 -2.81 8.75
CA SER A 144 -15.14 -1.41 8.99
C SER A 144 -15.36 -1.10 10.47
N PHE A 145 -16.01 -2.02 11.20
CA PHE A 145 -16.20 -1.91 12.64
C PHE A 145 -14.87 -1.95 13.41
N SER A 146 -13.98 -2.88 13.04
CA SER A 146 -12.66 -2.99 13.65
C SER A 146 -11.86 -1.68 13.54
N PHE A 147 -11.89 -1.00 12.39
CA PHE A 147 -11.10 0.22 12.22
C PHE A 147 -11.43 1.31 13.25
N TRP A 148 -12.70 1.67 13.42
CA TRP A 148 -13.05 2.73 14.36
C TRP A 148 -12.98 2.25 15.81
N LEU A 149 -13.33 0.98 16.09
CA LEU A 149 -13.25 0.41 17.44
C LEU A 149 -11.80 0.42 17.96
N PHE A 150 -10.87 -0.13 17.17
CA PHE A 150 -9.45 -0.19 17.57
C PHE A 150 -8.80 1.19 17.57
N TYR A 151 -9.25 2.11 16.71
CA TYR A 151 -8.83 3.51 16.79
C TYR A 151 -9.21 4.14 18.15
N ILE A 152 -10.47 4.00 18.57
CA ILE A 152 -10.93 4.51 19.86
C ILE A 152 -10.21 3.82 21.02
N ALA A 153 -10.09 2.49 20.97
CA ALA A 153 -9.40 1.72 21.99
C ALA A 153 -7.92 2.12 22.13
N GLY A 154 -7.21 2.33 21.01
CA GLY A 154 -5.83 2.80 21.00
C GLY A 154 -5.69 4.21 21.59
N ALA A 155 -6.57 5.13 21.23
CA ALA A 155 -6.58 6.48 21.80
C ALA A 155 -6.87 6.48 23.32
N LEU A 156 -7.80 5.63 23.77
CA LEU A 156 -8.08 5.45 25.21
C LEU A 156 -6.91 4.80 25.94
N LEU A 157 -6.21 3.83 25.33
CA LEU A 157 -5.02 3.22 25.89
C LEU A 157 -3.92 4.26 26.11
N ILE A 158 -3.67 5.13 25.13
CA ILE A 158 -2.71 6.24 25.27
C ILE A 158 -3.10 7.16 26.43
N GLY A 159 -4.37 7.54 26.53
CA GLY A 159 -4.85 8.36 27.63
C GLY A 159 -4.80 7.68 29.00
N LEU A 160 -4.99 6.36 29.05
CA LEU A 160 -4.81 5.56 30.26
C LEU A 160 -3.35 5.54 30.70
N LEU A 161 -2.41 5.32 29.77
CA LEU A 161 -0.98 5.38 30.08
C LEU A 161 -0.57 6.76 30.60
N TYR A 162 -1.09 7.82 29.98
CA TYR A 162 -0.90 9.19 30.46
C TYR A 162 -1.42 9.36 31.90
N PHE A 163 -2.63 8.85 32.19
CA PHE A 163 -3.23 8.88 33.52
C PHE A 163 -2.40 8.11 34.56
N LEU A 164 -1.77 7.00 34.16
CA LEU A 164 -0.87 6.20 35.01
C LEU A 164 0.54 6.81 35.17
N GLY A 165 0.79 8.00 34.60
CA GLY A 165 2.09 8.68 34.66
C GLY A 165 3.14 8.11 33.68
N LEU A 166 2.75 7.14 32.84
CA LEU A 166 3.60 6.54 31.80
C LEU A 166 3.56 7.41 30.54
N ASN A 167 4.27 8.53 30.60
CA ASN A 167 4.47 9.40 29.44
C ASN A 167 5.61 8.85 28.58
N ILE A 168 5.28 8.30 27.40
CA ILE A 168 6.27 7.92 26.39
C ILE A 168 6.66 9.19 25.63
N PRO A 169 7.85 9.78 25.83
CA PRO A 169 8.26 10.96 25.10
C PRO A 169 8.43 10.61 23.62
N ALA A 170 7.95 11.46 22.72
CA ALA A 170 8.17 11.27 21.28
C ALA A 170 9.67 11.15 20.91
N ALA A 171 10.55 11.75 21.72
CA ALA A 171 12.00 11.66 21.57
C ALA A 171 12.61 10.30 21.98
N ALA A 172 11.92 9.50 22.81
CA ALA A 172 12.44 8.20 23.28
C ALA A 172 12.36 7.10 22.22
N LEU A 173 11.61 7.32 21.13
CA LEU A 173 11.44 6.36 20.03
C LEU A 173 12.51 6.53 18.93
N GLY A 174 13.40 7.50 19.08
CA GLY A 174 14.49 7.79 18.14
C GLY A 174 14.00 8.50 16.87
N VAL A 175 14.85 9.38 16.32
CA VAL A 175 14.60 10.05 15.02
C VAL A 175 15.09 9.21 13.83
N THR A 176 15.48 7.96 14.07
CA THR A 176 16.13 7.07 13.09
C THR A 176 15.27 6.83 11.84
N PHE A 177 13.95 6.94 11.95
CA PHE A 177 12.99 6.78 10.85
C PHE A 177 12.27 8.09 10.45
N GLY A 178 12.81 9.25 10.85
CA GLY A 178 12.25 10.57 10.55
C GLY A 178 11.09 10.98 11.48
N PRO A 179 10.55 12.21 11.32
CA PRO A 179 9.52 12.78 12.19
C PRO A 179 8.14 12.10 12.11
N THR A 180 7.99 11.13 11.19
CA THR A 180 6.74 10.41 10.89
C THR A 180 6.66 9.04 11.57
N ILE A 181 7.72 8.57 12.24
CA ILE A 181 7.71 7.38 13.12
C ILE A 181 8.26 7.79 14.50
N ALA A 182 7.71 8.85 15.06
CA ALA A 182 8.11 9.39 16.35
C ALA A 182 7.05 9.13 17.43
N ARG A 183 5.99 8.40 17.09
CA ARG A 183 4.86 8.18 17.98
C ARG A 183 4.70 6.70 18.36
N PRO A 184 4.24 6.42 19.59
CA PRO A 184 3.95 5.06 20.02
C PRO A 184 3.00 4.31 19.09
N GLU A 185 2.01 5.00 18.51
CA GLU A 185 1.06 4.46 17.53
C GLU A 185 1.73 3.97 16.23
N GLU A 186 2.74 4.69 15.74
CA GLU A 186 3.48 4.37 14.52
C GLU A 186 4.42 3.18 14.75
N MET A 187 5.06 3.09 15.93
CA MET A 187 5.90 1.94 16.30
C MET A 187 5.08 0.67 16.57
N GLN A 188 3.87 0.80 17.12
CA GLN A 188 2.93 -0.32 17.25
C GLN A 188 2.53 -0.87 15.87
N MET A 189 2.34 0.01 14.87
CA MET A 189 2.07 -0.39 13.50
C MET A 189 3.22 -1.22 12.91
N VAL A 190 4.48 -0.81 13.10
CA VAL A 190 5.66 -1.56 12.66
C VAL A 190 5.71 -2.95 13.32
N GLY A 191 5.50 -3.02 14.63
CA GLY A 191 5.45 -4.29 15.36
C GLY A 191 4.31 -5.19 14.87
N ALA A 192 3.13 -4.62 14.63
CA ALA A 192 2.00 -5.35 14.05
C ALA A 192 2.34 -5.90 12.67
N TYR A 193 2.92 -5.10 11.76
CA TYR A 193 3.34 -5.58 10.44
C TYR A 193 4.33 -6.73 10.53
N LEU A 194 5.30 -6.68 11.44
CA LEU A 194 6.25 -7.77 11.63
C LEU A 194 5.55 -9.05 12.10
N VAL A 195 4.66 -8.96 13.09
CA VAL A 195 3.89 -10.10 13.59
C VAL A 195 2.99 -10.68 12.50
N PHE A 196 2.28 -9.83 11.76
CA PHE A 196 1.44 -10.26 10.63
C PHE A 196 2.27 -10.93 9.53
N PHE A 197 3.42 -10.37 9.17
CA PHE A 197 4.32 -10.97 8.19
C PHE A 197 4.77 -12.37 8.61
N VAL A 198 5.24 -12.53 9.85
CA VAL A 198 5.65 -13.84 10.38
C VAL A 198 4.48 -14.82 10.41
N PHE A 199 3.29 -14.36 10.82
CA PHE A 199 2.08 -15.18 10.87
C PHE A 199 1.63 -15.64 9.48
N LEU A 200 1.59 -14.74 8.49
CA LEU A 200 1.25 -15.06 7.10
C LEU A 200 2.30 -16.00 6.48
N ALA A 201 3.59 -15.75 6.73
CA ALA A 201 4.67 -16.63 6.28
C ALA A 201 4.55 -18.03 6.91
N TRP A 202 4.19 -18.11 8.18
CA TRP A 202 3.92 -19.37 8.87
C TRP A 202 2.73 -20.12 8.27
N LEU A 203 1.63 -19.42 7.94
CA LEU A 203 0.46 -20.01 7.29
C LEU A 203 0.80 -20.55 5.89
N ALA A 204 1.58 -19.77 5.13
CA ALA A 204 2.01 -20.09 3.77
C ALA A 204 3.18 -21.10 3.68
N ARG A 205 3.70 -21.62 4.81
CA ARG A 205 4.90 -22.49 4.83
C ARG A 205 4.81 -23.69 3.89
N PHE A 206 3.64 -24.33 3.78
CA PHE A 206 3.45 -25.47 2.88
C PHE A 206 3.43 -25.05 1.42
N HIS A 207 2.89 -23.86 1.13
CA HIS A 207 2.91 -23.26 -0.21
C HIS A 207 4.34 -22.90 -0.62
N PHE A 208 5.15 -22.33 0.27
CA PHE A 208 6.56 -22.06 0.01
C PHE A 208 7.38 -23.32 -0.25
N LEU A 209 7.14 -24.39 0.52
CA LEU A 209 7.79 -25.68 0.28
C LEU A 209 7.40 -26.25 -1.10
N ASP A 210 6.14 -26.12 -1.51
CA ASP A 210 5.67 -26.56 -2.83
C ASP A 210 6.31 -25.73 -3.97
N ILE A 211 6.43 -24.41 -3.81
CA ILE A 211 7.16 -23.55 -4.74
C ILE A 211 8.62 -23.98 -4.88
N LEU A 212 9.30 -24.23 -3.76
CA LEU A 212 10.71 -24.68 -3.78
C LEU A 212 10.86 -26.01 -4.53
N GLN A 213 10.01 -26.99 -4.22
CA GLN A 213 10.04 -28.30 -4.89
C GLN A 213 9.79 -28.18 -6.40
N LYS A 214 8.85 -27.33 -6.82
CA LYS A 214 8.56 -27.07 -8.24
C LYS A 214 9.69 -26.29 -8.93
N GLY A 215 10.25 -25.29 -8.25
CA GLY A 215 11.34 -24.44 -8.75
C GLY A 215 12.63 -25.21 -9.03
N PHE A 216 13.02 -26.12 -8.12
CA PHE A 216 14.14 -27.04 -8.33
C PHE A 216 13.79 -28.27 -9.18
N GLY A 217 12.52 -28.42 -9.57
CA GLY A 217 12.06 -29.44 -10.49
C GLY A 217 11.83 -30.83 -9.89
N PHE A 218 11.80 -30.95 -8.57
CA PHE A 218 11.45 -32.18 -7.85
C PHE A 218 9.97 -32.56 -7.99
N LYS A 219 9.11 -31.62 -8.41
CA LYS A 219 7.67 -31.83 -8.64
C LYS A 219 7.25 -31.14 -9.93
N LYS A 220 6.46 -31.82 -10.78
CA LYS A 220 5.82 -31.21 -11.97
C LYS A 220 4.50 -30.54 -11.56
N GLY A 221 4.20 -29.39 -12.16
CA GLY A 221 2.93 -28.70 -11.94
C GLY A 221 1.79 -29.50 -12.55
N LEU A 222 0.70 -29.72 -11.80
CA LEU A 222 -0.46 -30.46 -12.32
C LEU A 222 -1.21 -29.67 -13.41
N ASN A 223 -1.15 -28.33 -13.40
CA ASN A 223 -1.84 -27.43 -14.33
C ASN A 223 -0.89 -26.31 -14.80
N GLU A 224 0.13 -26.64 -15.60
CA GLU A 224 1.06 -25.65 -16.17
C GLU A 224 0.38 -24.74 -17.23
N GLU A 225 -0.71 -25.21 -17.86
CA GLU A 225 -1.40 -24.48 -18.94
C GLU A 225 -2.18 -23.23 -18.49
N GLN A 226 -2.46 -23.08 -17.19
CA GLN A 226 -3.17 -21.91 -16.64
C GLN A 226 -2.22 -20.87 -16.04
N GLU A 227 -0.90 -21.15 -15.99
CA GLU A 227 0.08 -20.23 -15.41
C GLU A 227 0.61 -19.25 -16.47
N TRP A 228 0.61 -17.94 -16.17
CA TRP A 228 1.20 -16.91 -17.04
C TRP A 228 2.72 -17.08 -17.23
N LEU A 229 3.40 -17.62 -16.22
CA LEU A 229 4.81 -17.98 -16.25
C LEU A 229 4.99 -19.36 -15.63
N SER A 230 5.87 -20.19 -16.20
CA SER A 230 6.25 -21.44 -15.55
C SER A 230 6.77 -21.17 -14.15
N THR A 231 6.28 -21.92 -13.15
CA THR A 231 6.75 -21.83 -11.77
C THR A 231 8.28 -21.81 -11.65
N ARG A 232 9.02 -22.56 -12.49
CA ARG A 232 10.49 -22.57 -12.48
C ARG A 232 11.09 -21.25 -12.94
N LEU A 233 10.58 -20.69 -14.03
CA LEU A 233 11.04 -19.41 -14.57
C LEU A 233 10.74 -18.29 -13.58
N ALA A 234 9.54 -18.29 -12.98
CA ALA A 234 9.16 -17.32 -11.96
C ALA A 234 10.05 -17.45 -10.70
N PHE A 235 10.35 -18.67 -10.25
CA PHE A 235 11.22 -18.90 -9.10
C PHE A 235 12.65 -18.37 -9.34
N TRP A 236 13.30 -18.80 -10.42
CA TRP A 236 14.66 -18.35 -10.71
C TRP A 236 14.74 -16.88 -11.13
N GLY A 237 13.69 -16.35 -11.76
CA GLY A 237 13.55 -14.93 -12.04
C GLY A 237 13.47 -14.09 -10.77
N ALA A 238 12.69 -14.53 -9.76
CA ALA A 238 12.62 -13.86 -8.47
C ALA A 238 13.95 -13.94 -7.70
N VAL A 239 14.59 -15.11 -7.66
CA VAL A 239 15.88 -15.30 -6.97
C VAL A 239 16.99 -14.50 -7.64
N GLY A 240 17.18 -14.69 -8.95
CA GLY A 240 18.23 -14.01 -9.71
C GLY A 240 18.01 -12.50 -9.77
N GLY A 241 16.77 -12.06 -9.99
CA GLY A 241 16.45 -10.64 -10.01
C GLY A 241 16.57 -9.99 -8.63
N GLY A 242 16.15 -10.67 -7.55
CA GLY A 242 16.34 -10.20 -6.18
C GLY A 242 17.81 -10.03 -5.82
N LEU A 243 18.67 -10.99 -6.19
CA LEU A 243 20.12 -10.86 -6.03
C LEU A 243 20.69 -9.69 -6.84
N ALA A 244 20.23 -9.49 -8.07
CA ALA A 244 20.64 -8.35 -8.88
C ALA A 244 20.25 -7.00 -8.26
N ILE A 245 19.08 -6.89 -7.63
CA ILE A 245 18.67 -5.68 -6.89
C ILE A 245 19.58 -5.47 -5.67
N VAL A 246 19.92 -6.53 -4.91
CA VAL A 246 20.86 -6.42 -3.77
C VAL A 246 22.24 -5.95 -4.24
N LEU A 247 22.75 -6.50 -5.34
CA LEU A 247 24.02 -6.08 -5.93
C LEU A 247 23.98 -4.64 -6.45
N TRP A 248 22.86 -4.22 -7.03
CA TRP A 248 22.64 -2.83 -7.45
C TRP A 248 22.72 -1.88 -6.25
N CYS A 249 21.96 -2.16 -5.18
CA CYS A 249 22.03 -1.38 -3.94
C CYS A 249 23.46 -1.28 -3.40
N HIS A 250 24.19 -2.41 -3.41
CA HIS A 250 25.58 -2.43 -2.97
C HIS A 250 26.50 -1.57 -3.85
N TYR A 251 26.34 -1.64 -5.17
CA TYR A 251 27.08 -0.82 -6.13
C TYR A 251 26.90 0.68 -5.88
N PHE A 252 25.70 1.11 -5.46
CA PHE A 252 25.42 2.51 -5.09
C PHE A 252 25.83 2.89 -3.66
N GLY A 253 26.62 2.06 -2.99
CA GLY A 253 27.28 2.40 -1.72
C GLY A 253 26.57 1.89 -0.45
N LEU A 254 25.50 1.10 -0.58
CA LEU A 254 24.92 0.43 0.59
C LEU A 254 25.81 -0.75 1.02
N PRO A 255 26.14 -0.90 2.31
CA PRO A 255 26.85 -2.09 2.75
C PRO A 255 25.99 -3.33 2.49
N PHE A 256 26.62 -4.43 2.10
CA PHE A 256 25.94 -5.64 1.60
C PHE A 256 24.82 -6.14 2.52
N LEU A 257 25.05 -6.13 3.84
CA LEU A 257 24.04 -6.50 4.83
C LEU A 257 22.78 -5.61 4.75
N PHE A 258 22.96 -4.29 4.65
CA PHE A 258 21.84 -3.36 4.55
C PHE A 258 21.14 -3.45 3.19
N SER A 259 21.86 -3.73 2.10
CA SER A 259 21.25 -4.02 0.80
C SER A 259 20.30 -5.21 0.88
N PHE A 260 20.72 -6.30 1.54
CA PHE A 260 19.88 -7.47 1.75
C PHE A 260 18.66 -7.15 2.64
N LEU A 261 18.86 -6.43 3.75
CA LEU A 261 17.77 -6.07 4.66
C LEU A 261 16.72 -5.16 4.01
N VAL A 262 17.15 -4.17 3.23
CA VAL A 262 16.24 -3.24 2.53
C VAL A 262 15.40 -3.99 1.50
N VAL A 263 16.02 -4.86 0.71
CA VAL A 263 15.31 -5.67 -0.29
C VAL A 263 14.36 -6.66 0.37
N GLY A 264 14.78 -7.32 1.46
CA GLY A 264 13.92 -8.19 2.26
C GLY A 264 12.72 -7.44 2.82
N ALA A 265 12.93 -6.27 3.42
CA ALA A 265 11.86 -5.43 3.95
C ALA A 265 10.88 -4.97 2.86
N PHE A 266 11.38 -4.62 1.68
CA PHE A 266 10.55 -4.25 0.53
C PHE A 266 9.58 -5.37 0.15
N PHE A 267 10.07 -6.61 0.05
CA PHE A 267 9.23 -7.78 -0.25
C PHE A 267 8.31 -8.18 0.90
N SER A 268 8.70 -7.94 2.15
CA SER A 268 7.85 -8.19 3.33
C SER A 268 6.67 -7.24 3.45
N VAL A 269 6.83 -5.99 3.02
CA VAL A 269 5.81 -4.92 3.15
C VAL A 269 4.87 -4.86 1.94
N TYR A 270 5.33 -5.27 0.75
CA TYR A 270 4.53 -5.30 -0.48
C TYR A 270 4.19 -6.73 -1.01
N PRO A 271 3.58 -7.65 -0.23
CA PRO A 271 3.05 -8.88 -0.81
C PRO A 271 1.66 -8.75 -1.47
N GLY A 272 1.06 -7.55 -1.56
CA GLY A 272 -0.30 -7.35 -2.10
C GLY A 272 -0.49 -6.04 -2.85
#